data_AF-A0A975J3J7-F1
#
_entry.id   AF-A0A975J3J7-F1
#
_cell.length_a   1.000
_cell.length_b   1.000
_cell.length_c   1.000
_cell.angle_alpha   90.00
_cell.angle_beta   90.00
_cell.angle_gamma   90.00
#
_symmetry.space_group_name_H-M   'P 1'
#
loop_
_entity.id
_entity.type
_entity.pdbx_description
1 polymer ?
#
loop_
_entity_poly.entity_id
_entity_poly.type
_entity_poly.pdbx_seq_one_letter_code
_entity_poly.pdbx_strand_id
1 'polypeptide(L)'
;MFIISTDIALDNSTIIKYYQNRWNIEVSYRYHKTSLVFDEYQVQSLKSIKRFWSMEFMTYTFLELFRVSNKKTFKFKTLGDVIGHFRNKYLVNIASIAYYCGKNNMDKVTMFSKLGLAG
;
A
#
# COMPACT_ATOMS: atom_id res chain seq x y z
N MET A 1 -18.76 -27.27 1.55
CA MET A 1 -17.86 -26.47 2.42
C MET A 1 -18.36 -26.59 3.83
N PHE A 2 -17.50 -26.99 4.77
CA PHE A 2 -17.86 -27.14 6.19
C PHE A 2 -17.20 -26.02 6.99
N ILE A 3 -17.96 -25.36 7.86
CA ILE A 3 -17.48 -24.34 8.79
C ILE A 3 -17.55 -24.94 10.19
N ILE A 4 -16.44 -24.89 10.93
CA ILE A 4 -16.32 -25.44 12.28
C ILE A 4 -16.05 -24.27 13.23
N SER A 5 -16.76 -24.24 14.35
CA SER A 5 -16.56 -23.28 15.44
C SER A 5 -16.16 -24.05 16.70
N THR A 6 -15.26 -23.49 17.49
CA THR A 6 -14.93 -23.99 18.83
C THR A 6 -15.89 -23.48 19.90
N ASP A 7 -16.64 -22.42 19.59
CA ASP A 7 -17.64 -21.84 20.48
C ASP A 7 -19.01 -22.48 20.19
N ILE A 8 -19.52 -23.19 21.19
CA ILE A 8 -20.76 -23.97 21.16
C ILE A 8 -21.97 -23.07 21.49
N ALA A 9 -21.76 -21.89 22.06
CA ALA A 9 -22.82 -20.95 22.42
C ALA A 9 -23.27 -20.06 21.25
N LEU A 10 -22.51 -20.03 20.15
CA LEU A 10 -22.83 -19.22 18.97
C LEU A 10 -23.90 -19.89 18.10
N ASP A 11 -24.84 -19.08 17.62
CA ASP A 11 -25.78 -19.51 16.59
C ASP A 11 -25.12 -19.55 15.21
N ASN A 12 -25.68 -20.36 14.30
CA ASN A 12 -25.15 -20.55 12.96
C ASN A 12 -25.03 -19.24 12.16
N SER A 13 -25.94 -18.27 12.34
CA SER A 13 -25.92 -17.00 11.61
C SER A 13 -24.74 -16.13 12.05
N THR A 14 -24.43 -16.12 13.35
CA THR A 14 -23.27 -15.42 13.90
C THR A 14 -21.95 -16.07 13.46
N ILE A 15 -21.88 -17.40 13.42
CA ILE A 15 -20.70 -18.13 12.90
C ILE A 15 -20.42 -17.74 11.44
N ILE A 16 -21.45 -17.73 10.60
CA ILE A 16 -21.32 -17.33 9.19
C ILE A 16 -20.86 -15.87 9.08
N LYS A 17 -21.43 -14.97 9.88
CA LYS A 17 -21.05 -13.55 9.91
C LYS A 17 -19.58 -13.36 10.30
N TYR A 18 -19.07 -14.11 11.26
CA TYR A 18 -17.65 -14.09 11.60
C TYR A 18 -16.78 -14.62 10.46
N TYR A 19 -17.20 -15.70 9.81
CA TYR A 19 -16.45 -16.27 8.69
C TYR A 19 -16.39 -15.32 7.48
N GLN A 20 -17.42 -14.49 7.25
CA GLN A 20 -17.41 -13.47 6.20
C GLN A 20 -16.28 -12.45 6.38
N ASN A 21 -15.88 -12.14 7.62
CA ASN A 21 -14.78 -11.20 7.87
C ASN A 21 -13.43 -11.74 7.37
N ARG A 22 -13.28 -13.06 7.16
CA ARG A 22 -12.08 -13.68 6.59
C ARG A 22 -11.74 -13.11 5.22
N TRP A 23 -12.74 -12.78 4.40
CA TRP A 23 -12.51 -12.28 3.03
C TRP A 23 -11.68 -10.99 2.99
N ASN A 24 -11.77 -10.16 4.03
CA ASN A 24 -10.96 -8.94 4.14
C ASN A 24 -9.45 -9.24 4.15
N ILE A 25 -9.04 -10.41 4.65
CA ILE A 25 -7.64 -10.85 4.63
C ILE A 25 -7.18 -11.09 3.19
N GLU A 26 -8.01 -11.71 2.35
CA GLU A 26 -7.68 -11.98 0.95
C GLU A 26 -7.55 -10.69 0.13
N VAL A 27 -8.43 -9.70 0.41
CA VAL A 27 -8.32 -8.36 -0.18
C VAL A 27 -7.03 -7.67 0.25
N SER A 28 -6.65 -7.77 1.53
CA SER A 28 -5.37 -7.24 2.03
C SER A 28 -4.18 -7.91 1.33
N TYR A 29 -4.14 -9.24 1.25
CA TYR A 29 -3.08 -9.98 0.55
C TYR A 29 -2.96 -9.59 -0.91
N ARG A 30 -4.07 -9.30 -1.59
CA ARG A 30 -4.04 -8.79 -2.96
C ARG A 30 -3.25 -7.49 -3.05
N TYR A 31 -3.51 -6.52 -2.16
CA TYR A 31 -2.76 -5.26 -2.13
C TYR A 31 -1.27 -5.44 -1.84
N HIS A 32 -0.93 -6.33 -0.91
CA HIS A 32 0.47 -6.67 -0.60
C HIS A 32 1.19 -7.16 -1.85
N LYS A 33 0.61 -8.14 -2.56
CA LYS A 33 1.17 -8.67 -3.80
C LYS A 33 1.23 -7.66 -4.94
N THR A 34 0.14 -6.94 -5.22
CA THR A 34 0.03 -6.12 -6.43
C THR A 34 0.59 -4.71 -6.27
N SER A 35 0.50 -4.13 -5.07
CA SER A 35 0.82 -2.72 -4.84
C SER A 35 2.04 -2.51 -3.95
N LEU A 36 2.38 -3.49 -3.11
CA LEU A 36 3.58 -3.46 -2.25
C LEU A 36 4.66 -4.45 -2.70
N VAL A 37 4.49 -5.06 -3.88
CA VAL A 37 5.54 -5.79 -4.61
C VAL A 37 5.99 -7.07 -3.87
N PHE A 38 5.13 -7.61 -3.00
CA PHE A 38 5.44 -8.80 -2.23
C PHE A 38 5.82 -10.01 -3.07
N ASP A 39 5.16 -10.18 -4.23
CA ASP A 39 5.34 -11.33 -5.12
C ASP A 39 6.69 -11.29 -5.87
N GLU A 40 7.31 -10.11 -5.97
CA GLU A 40 8.58 -9.91 -6.69
C GLU A 40 9.79 -9.97 -5.74
N TYR A 41 9.60 -10.18 -4.44
CA TYR A 41 10.70 -10.26 -3.48
C TYR A 41 11.45 -11.61 -3.55
N GLN A 42 12.71 -11.59 -4.00
CA GLN A 42 13.50 -12.81 -4.27
C GLN A 42 14.66 -13.07 -3.27
N VAL A 43 14.81 -12.26 -2.22
CA VAL A 43 15.94 -12.41 -1.28
C VAL A 43 15.66 -13.53 -0.27
N GLN A 44 16.56 -14.51 -0.19
CA GLN A 44 16.36 -15.74 0.61
C GLN A 44 16.94 -15.68 2.04
N SER A 45 17.52 -14.55 2.44
CA SER A 45 18.02 -14.38 3.80
C SER A 45 16.87 -14.20 4.79
N LEU A 46 16.81 -15.04 5.83
CA LEU A 46 15.79 -14.94 6.88
C LEU A 46 15.73 -13.55 7.52
N LYS A 47 16.90 -12.91 7.73
CA LYS A 47 16.98 -11.56 8.29
C LYS A 47 16.36 -10.53 7.34
N SER A 48 16.65 -10.65 6.05
CA SER A 48 16.11 -9.75 5.03
C SER A 48 14.60 -9.94 4.86
N ILE A 49 14.13 -11.19 4.83
CA ILE A 49 12.70 -11.54 4.76
C ILE A 49 11.95 -10.90 5.93
N LYS A 50 12.42 -11.07 7.17
CA LYS A 50 11.79 -10.47 8.35
C LYS A 50 11.69 -8.95 8.25
N ARG A 51 12.79 -8.29 7.85
CA ARG A 51 12.82 -6.82 7.68
C ARG A 51 11.85 -6.35 6.60
N PHE A 52 11.83 -7.05 5.47
CA PHE A 52 10.95 -6.72 4.35
C PHE A 52 9.49 -6.82 4.77
N TRP A 53 9.08 -7.93 5.39
CA TRP A 53 7.72 -8.11 5.90
C TRP A 53 7.34 -7.02 6.90
N SER A 54 8.22 -6.70 7.86
CA SER A 54 7.94 -5.63 8.83
C SER A 54 7.73 -4.28 8.16
N MET A 55 8.56 -3.94 7.16
CA MET A 55 8.44 -2.69 6.43
C MET A 55 7.13 -2.63 5.63
N GLU A 56 6.78 -3.74 4.96
CA GLU A 56 5.57 -3.84 4.17
C GLU A 56 4.30 -3.70 5.02
N PHE A 57 4.21 -4.45 6.13
CA PHE A 57 3.07 -4.33 7.05
C PHE A 57 2.99 -2.94 7.68
N MET A 58 4.12 -2.30 7.95
CA MET A 58 4.15 -0.91 8.42
C MET A 58 3.62 0.06 7.35
N THR A 59 4.02 -0.09 6.09
CA THR A 59 3.50 0.69 4.97
C THR A 59 2.01 0.47 4.76
N TYR A 60 1.54 -0.78 4.78
CA TYR A 60 0.13 -1.11 4.68
C TYR A 60 -0.68 -0.45 5.82
N THR A 61 -0.20 -0.59 7.05
CA THR A 61 -0.84 0.00 8.24
C THR A 61 -0.90 1.52 8.12
N PHE A 62 0.18 2.16 7.67
CA PHE A 62 0.20 3.60 7.43
C PHE A 62 -0.85 4.03 6.39
N LEU A 63 -0.96 3.31 5.27
CA LEU A 63 -1.93 3.62 4.21
C LEU A 63 -3.37 3.47 4.70
N GLU A 64 -3.65 2.44 5.50
CA GLU A 64 -4.97 2.24 6.12
C GLU A 64 -5.31 3.30 7.17
N LEU A 65 -4.36 3.65 8.04
CA LEU A 65 -4.53 4.74 8.99
C LEU A 65 -4.80 6.06 8.26
N PHE A 66 -4.02 6.36 7.21
CA PHE A 66 -4.23 7.54 6.39
C PHE A 66 -5.63 7.52 5.75
N ARG A 67 -6.06 6.38 5.20
CA ARG A 67 -7.40 6.20 4.62
C ARG A 67 -8.50 6.54 5.61
N VAL A 68 -8.43 5.97 6.82
CA VAL A 68 -9.45 6.13 7.86
C VAL A 68 -9.48 7.56 8.40
N SER A 69 -8.32 8.12 8.73
CA SER A 69 -8.19 9.49 9.24
C SER A 69 -8.66 10.54 8.23
N ASN A 70 -8.46 10.29 6.93
CA ASN A 70 -8.73 11.24 5.86
C ASN A 70 -9.97 10.90 5.03
N LYS A 71 -10.77 9.93 5.47
CA LYS A 71 -11.94 9.39 4.75
C LYS A 71 -12.93 10.48 4.34
N LYS A 72 -13.20 11.45 5.22
CA LYS A 72 -14.16 12.53 4.95
C LYS A 72 -13.60 13.58 4.00
N THR A 73 -12.36 14.00 4.22
CA THR A 73 -11.70 15.08 3.47
C THR A 73 -11.47 14.71 2.01
N PHE A 74 -10.94 13.51 1.75
CA PHE A 74 -10.57 13.07 0.40
C PHE A 74 -11.52 12.03 -0.19
N LYS A 75 -12.58 11.64 0.54
CA LYS A 75 -13.59 10.66 0.11
C LYS A 75 -12.98 9.30 -0.25
N PHE A 76 -11.90 8.89 0.39
CA PHE A 76 -11.26 7.59 0.14
C PHE A 76 -12.21 6.44 0.51
N LYS A 77 -12.48 5.57 -0.46
CA LYS A 77 -13.29 4.35 -0.28
C LYS A 77 -12.38 3.14 -0.11
N THR A 78 -11.34 3.04 -0.92
CA THR A 78 -10.42 1.91 -0.99
C THR A 78 -8.99 2.32 -0.67
N LEU A 79 -8.13 1.34 -0.37
CA LEU A 79 -6.67 1.54 -0.32
C LEU A 79 -6.11 2.02 -1.67
N GLY A 80 -6.69 1.54 -2.78
CA GLY A 80 -6.33 1.99 -4.12
C GLY A 80 -6.46 3.50 -4.31
N ASP A 81 -7.49 4.13 -3.72
CA ASP A 81 -7.68 5.57 -3.79
C ASP A 81 -6.55 6.33 -3.08
N VAL A 82 -6.10 5.82 -1.93
CA VAL A 82 -5.00 6.41 -1.15
C VAL A 82 -3.67 6.26 -1.89
N ILE A 83 -3.40 5.07 -2.42
CA ILE A 83 -2.21 4.81 -3.24
C ILE A 83 -2.21 5.73 -4.47
N GLY A 84 -3.35 5.87 -5.14
CA GLY A 84 -3.53 6.78 -6.27
C GLY A 84 -3.28 8.24 -5.89
N HIS A 85 -3.74 8.68 -4.72
CA HIS A 85 -3.48 10.02 -4.19
C HIS A 85 -1.98 10.29 -4.03
N PHE A 86 -1.24 9.39 -3.37
CA PHE A 86 0.21 9.55 -3.21
C PHE A 86 0.96 9.53 -4.54
N ARG A 87 0.57 8.63 -5.47
CA ARG A 87 1.14 8.57 -6.81
C ARG A 87 0.92 9.86 -7.59
N ASN A 88 -0.30 10.40 -7.58
CA ASN A 88 -0.61 11.64 -8.26
C ASN A 88 0.17 12.82 -7.66
N LYS A 89 0.23 12.92 -6.33
CA LYS A 89 1.02 13.95 -5.63
C LYS A 89 2.51 13.87 -5.99
N TYR A 90 3.05 12.66 -6.09
CA TYR A 90 4.43 12.44 -6.51
C TYR A 90 4.67 12.86 -7.97
N LEU A 91 3.76 12.53 -8.91
CA LEU A 91 3.85 12.94 -10.31
C LEU A 91 3.80 14.46 -10.47
N VAL A 92 2.92 15.15 -9.74
CA VAL A 92 2.85 16.62 -9.73
C VAL A 92 4.16 17.22 -9.23
N ASN A 93 4.76 16.63 -8.19
CA ASN A 93 6.07 17.08 -7.68
C ASN A 93 7.18 16.89 -8.72
N ILE A 94 7.23 15.73 -9.39
CA ILE A 94 8.20 15.48 -10.47
C ILE A 94 8.03 16.51 -11.59
N ALA A 95 6.81 16.74 -12.06
CA ALA A 95 6.52 17.71 -13.11
C ALA A 95 6.96 19.12 -12.70
N SER A 96 6.75 19.50 -11.44
CA SER A 96 7.15 20.81 -10.89
C SER A 96 8.67 20.95 -10.85
N ILE A 97 9.39 19.92 -10.43
CA ILE A 97 10.86 19.89 -10.44
C ILE A 97 11.38 19.96 -11.88
N ALA A 98 10.82 19.18 -12.80
CA ALA A 98 11.20 19.18 -14.21
C ALA A 98 11.03 20.57 -14.84
N TYR A 99 9.89 21.22 -14.59
CA TYR A 99 9.62 22.58 -15.03
C TYR A 99 10.64 23.59 -14.47
N TYR A 100 10.92 23.52 -13.16
CA TYR A 100 11.93 24.37 -12.53
C TYR A 100 13.32 24.14 -13.13
N CYS A 101 13.68 22.89 -13.45
CA CYS A 101 14.96 22.58 -14.09
C CYS A 101 15.05 23.17 -15.50
N GLY A 102 14.00 23.02 -16.30
CA GLY A 102 13.92 23.60 -17.65
C GLY A 102 14.00 25.12 -17.64
N LYS A 103 13.28 25.78 -16.72
CA LYS A 103 13.30 27.25 -16.59
C LYS A 103 14.68 27.81 -16.25
N ASN A 104 15.49 27.07 -15.49
CA ASN A 104 16.83 27.49 -15.07
C ASN A 104 17.94 26.97 -16.00
N ASN A 105 17.60 26.37 -17.16
CA ASN A 105 18.56 25.74 -18.08
C ASN A 105 19.53 24.76 -17.38
N MET A 106 19.05 24.05 -16.35
CA MET A 106 19.88 23.06 -15.66
C MET A 106 20.05 21.82 -16.53
N ASP A 107 21.24 21.23 -16.48
CA ASP A 107 21.54 20.00 -17.21
C ASP A 107 20.71 18.80 -16.72
N LYS A 108 20.49 17.84 -17.62
CA LYS A 108 19.71 16.61 -17.36
C LYS A 108 20.29 15.82 -16.19
N VAL A 109 21.61 15.77 -16.02
CA VAL A 109 22.26 15.05 -14.90
C VAL A 109 21.89 15.70 -13.56
N THR A 110 21.84 17.03 -13.51
CA THR A 110 21.42 17.78 -12.32
C THR A 110 19.92 17.60 -12.04
N MET A 111 19.11 17.43 -13.08
CA MET A 111 17.68 17.18 -12.96
C MET A 111 17.39 15.75 -12.43
N PHE A 112 18.07 14.74 -12.95
CA PHE A 112 17.94 13.35 -12.48
C PHE A 112 18.40 13.18 -11.03
N SER A 113 19.51 13.82 -10.64
CA SER A 113 19.97 13.77 -9.24
C SER A 113 18.96 14.43 -8.27
N LYS A 114 18.35 15.56 -8.65
CA LYS A 114 17.29 16.20 -7.85
C LYS A 114 16.00 15.39 -7.76
N LEU A 115 15.71 14.58 -8.78
CA LEU A 115 14.56 13.66 -8.77
C LEU A 115 14.85 12.36 -8.00
N GLY A 116 16.10 12.11 -7.61
CA GLY A 116 16.52 10.85 -6.98
C GLY A 116 16.49 9.66 -7.94
N LEU A 117 16.52 9.93 -9.26
CA LEU A 117 16.58 8.92 -10.29
C LEU A 117 18.07 8.69 -10.63
N ALA A 118 18.54 7.45 -10.49
CA ALA A 118 19.84 7.08 -11.04
C ALA A 118 19.68 7.02 -12.57
N GLY A 119 20.42 7.89 -13.27
CA GLY A 119 20.55 7.88 -14.73
C GLY A 119 21.48 6.77 -15.19
#